data_AF-A0A7C0UJP5-F1
#
_entry.id   AF-A0A7C0UJP5-F1
#
_cell.length_a   1.000
_cell.length_b   1.000
_cell.length_c   1.000
_cell.angle_alpha   90.00
_cell.angle_beta   90.00
_cell.angle_gamma   90.00
#
_symmetry.space_group_name_H-M   'P 1'
#
loop_
_entity.id
_entity.type
_entity.pdbx_description
1 polymer ?
#
loop_
_entity_poly.entity_id
_entity_poly.type
_entity_poly.pdbx_seq_one_letter_code
_entity_poly.pdbx_strand_id
1 'polypeptide(L)' 'MEKITLTLDALGTILIAFAALRVHYRVLNEHKIDKKVFKAMKRERLIGITGVTLVLIGYLIQII' A
#
# COMPACT_ATOMS: atom_id res chain seq x y z
N MET A 1 7.04 -14.87 -21.02
CA MET A 1 6.50 -15.40 -19.75
C MET A 1 6.87 -14.48 -18.59
N GLU A 2 8.12 -14.01 -18.48
CA GLU A 2 8.58 -13.04 -17.47
C GLU A 2 7.72 -11.77 -17.31
N LYS A 3 7.33 -11.11 -18.41
CA LYS A 3 6.51 -9.89 -18.31
C LYS A 3 5.16 -10.12 -17.61
N ILE A 4 4.52 -11.28 -17.84
CA ILE A 4 3.24 -11.63 -17.22
C ILE A 4 3.44 -11.94 -15.72
N THR A 5 4.55 -12.58 -15.35
CA THR A 5 4.89 -12.81 -13.95
C THR A 5 5.09 -11.49 -13.21
N LEU A 6 5.81 -10.55 -13.80
CA LEU A 6 6.06 -9.23 -13.23
C LEU A 6 4.79 -8.39 -13.13
N THR A 7 3.89 -8.46 -14.12
CA THR A 7 2.59 -7.77 -14.05
C THR A 7 1.71 -8.33 -12.93
N LEU A 8 1.66 -9.66 -12.77
CA LEU A 8 0.89 -10.31 -11.70
C LEU A 8 1.48 -10.00 -10.32
N ASP A 9 2.80 -9.97 -10.17
CA ASP A 9 3.48 -9.63 -8.92
C ASP A 9 3.20 -8.19 -8.48
N ALA A 10 3.34 -7.24 -9.42
CA ALA A 10 3.00 -5.84 -9.17
C ALA A 10 1.54 -5.67 -8.80
N LEU A 11 0.62 -6.32 -9.52
CA LEU A 11 -0.82 -6.29 -9.23
C LEU A 11 -1.13 -6.88 -7.85
N GLY A 12 -0.56 -8.04 -7.51
CA GLY A 12 -0.73 -8.68 -6.20
C GLY A 12 -0.26 -7.78 -5.07
N THR A 13 0.90 -7.15 -5.24
CA THR A 13 1.47 -6.23 -4.25
C THR A 13 0.61 -4.99 -4.06
N ILE A 14 0.07 -4.41 -5.15
CA ILE A 14 -0.86 -3.29 -5.08
C ILE A 14 -2.15 -3.68 -4.35
N LEU A 15 -2.70 -4.87 -4.60
CA LEU A 15 -3.90 -5.35 -3.94
C LEU A 15 -3.70 -5.56 -2.43
N ILE A 16 -2.57 -6.15 -2.02
CA ILE A 16 -2.22 -6.33 -0.60
C ILE A 16 -2.08 -4.96 0.08
N ALA A 17 -1.36 -4.03 -0.56
CA ALA A 17 -1.18 -2.70 0.00
C ALA A 17 -2.50 -1.92 0.08
N PHE A 18 -3.40 -2.08 -0.91
CA PHE A 18 -4.73 -1.49 -0.87
C PHE A 18 -5.57 -2.07 0.27
N ALA A 19 -5.52 -3.38 0.50
CA ALA A 19 -6.20 -4.02 1.62
C ALA A 19 -5.71 -3.47 2.97
N ALA A 20 -4.39 -3.33 3.14
CA ALA A 20 -3.79 -2.73 4.33
C ALA A 20 -4.23 -1.26 4.51
N LEU A 21 -4.19 -0.46 3.43
CA LEU A 21 -4.65 0.93 3.44
C LEU A 21 -6.14 1.08 3.78
N ARG A 22 -6.98 0.17 3.28
CA ARG A 22 -8.42 0.15 3.57
C ARG A 22 -8.71 -0.06 5.04
N VAL A 23 -7.95 -0.93 5.72
CA VAL A 23 -8.06 -1.11 7.17
C VAL A 23 -7.68 0.18 7.89
N HIS A 24 -6.57 0.83 7.50
CA HIS A 24 -6.20 2.12 8.09
C HIS A 24 -7.30 3.17 7.90
N TYR A 25 -7.88 3.29 6.70
CA TYR A 25 -8.96 4.23 6.45
C TYR A 25 -10.21 3.95 7.31
N ARG A 26 -10.62 2.68 7.41
CA ARG A 26 -11.77 2.28 8.23
C ARG A 26 -11.55 2.60 9.71
N VAL A 27 -10.39 2.25 10.24
CA VAL A 27 -10.05 2.46 11.66
C VAL A 27 -9.94 3.96 12.00
N LEU A 28 -9.40 4.77 11.09
CA LEU A 28 -9.35 6.22 11.26
C LEU A 28 -10.76 6.84 11.28
N ASN A 29 -11.70 6.28 10.50
CA ASN A 29 -13.05 6.83 10.39
C ASN A 29 -13.96 6.44 11.58
N GLU A 30 -13.71 5.30 12.22
CA GLU A 30 -14.50 4.82 13.38
C GLU A 30 -14.31 5.67 14.65
N HIS A 31 -13.33 6.61 14.71
CA HIS A 31 -13.08 7.62 15.77
C HIS A 31 -13.09 7.14 17.25
N LYS A 32 -13.24 5.84 17.51
CA LYS A 32 -13.22 5.21 18.84
C LYS A 32 -11.82 4.85 19.35
N ILE A 33 -10.79 5.26 18.62
CA ILE A 33 -9.40 4.80 18.80
C ILE A 33 -8.54 5.93 19.34
N ASP A 34 -7.65 5.60 20.28
CA ASP A 34 -6.77 6.54 20.97
C ASP A 34 -5.91 7.38 20.02
N LYS A 35 -5.67 8.65 20.37
CA LYS A 35 -4.86 9.60 19.57
C LYS A 35 -3.46 9.06 19.27
N LYS A 36 -2.88 8.26 20.17
CA LYS A 36 -1.57 7.61 19.95
C LYS A 36 -1.60 6.64 18.77
N VAL A 37 -2.66 5.83 18.69
CA VAL A 37 -2.86 4.85 17.61
C VAL A 37 -3.18 5.56 16.30
N PHE A 38 -3.98 6.63 16.34
CA PHE A 38 -4.25 7.46 15.15
C PHE A 38 -2.96 8.01 14.50
N LYS A 39 -2.03 8.52 15.32
CA LYS A 39 -0.75 9.05 14.84
C LYS A 39 0.16 7.94 14.29
N ALA A 40 0.16 6.76 14.90
CA ALA A 40 0.89 5.59 14.39
C ALA A 40 0.33 5.14 13.03
N MET A 41 -0.98 4.97 12.93
CA MET A 41 -1.68 4.55 11.71
C MET A 41 -1.49 5.54 10.55
N LYS A 42 -1.41 6.85 10.83
CA LYS A 42 -1.12 7.87 9.81
C LYS A 42 0.30 7.71 9.24
N ARG A 43 1.28 7.37 10.09
CA ARG A 43 2.67 7.11 9.68
C ARG A 43 2.77 5.80 8.89
N GLU A 44 2.09 4.74 9.34
CA GLU A 44 2.03 3.47 8.63
C GLU A 44 1.35 3.60 7.26
N ARG A 45 0.26 4.36 7.16
CA ARG A 45 -0.36 4.69 5.88
C ARG A 45 0.61 5.39 4.93
N LEU A 46 1.42 6.32 5.42
CA LEU A 46 2.43 7.00 4.59
C LEU A 46 3.48 6.00 4.08
N ILE A 47 4.01 5.14 4.96
CA ILE A 47 4.96 4.08 4.59
C ILE A 47 4.35 3.15 3.54
N GLY A 48 3.09 2.73 3.73
CA GLY A 48 2.36 1.88 2.78
C GLY A 48 2.18 2.54 1.41
N ILE A 49 1.82 3.82 1.37
CA ILE A 49 1.73 4.58 0.11
C ILE A 49 3.08 4.66 -0.57
N THR A 50 4.15 5.00 0.16
CA THR A 50 5.50 5.07 -0.39
C THR A 50 5.96 3.73 -0.95
N GLY A 51 5.65 2.61 -0.26
CA GLY A 51 5.93 1.27 -0.74
C GLY A 51 5.21 0.94 -2.05
N VAL A 52 3.92 1.28 -2.17
CA VAL A 52 3.17 1.12 -3.44
C VAL A 52 3.77 1.94 -4.56
N THR A 53 4.17 3.19 -4.28
CA THR A 53 4.83 4.04 -5.27
C THR A 53 6.15 3.43 -5.75
N LEU A 54 6.97 2.90 -4.86
CA LEU A 54 8.23 2.22 -5.20
C LEU A 54 8.01 0.99 -6.10
N VAL A 55 7.02 0.15 -5.79
CA VAL A 55 6.66 -1.01 -6.60
C VAL A 55 6.20 -0.60 -8.00
N LEU A 56 5.36 0.44 -8.09
CA LEU A 56 4.92 1.00 -9.37
C LEU A 56 6.10 1.53 -10.20
N ILE A 57 7.03 2.27 -9.58
CA ILE A 57 8.21 2.80 -10.26
C ILE A 57 9.11 1.64 -10.74
N GLY A 58 9.35 0.63 -9.90
CA GLY A 58 10.16 -0.53 -10.27
C GLY A 58 9.57 -1.31 -11.45
N TYR A 59 8.25 -1.48 -11.45
CA TYR A 59 7.54 -2.11 -12.56
C TYR A 59 7.62 -1.30 -13.85
N LEU A 60 7.49 0.03 -13.78
CA LEU A 60 7.65 0.91 -14.95
C LEU A 60 9.07 0.84 -15.53
N ILE A 61 10.10 0.83 -14.66
CA ILE A 61 11.50 0.70 -15.07
C ILE A 61 11.76 -0.64 -15.77
N GLN A 62 11.17 -1.74 -15.29
CA GLN A 62 11.32 -3.06 -15.92
C GLN A 62 10.60 -3.21 -17.25
N ILE A 63 9.55 -2.42 -17.49
CA ILE A 63 8.75 -2.49 -18.72
C ILE A 63 9.37 -1.72 -19.88
N ILE A 64 10.00 -0.57 -19.58
CA ILE A 64 10.74 0.27 -20.53
C ILE A 64 11.97 -0.49 -21.03
#